data_AF-A0A841XY44-F1
#
_entry.id   AF-A0A841XY44-F1
#
_cell.length_a   1.000
_cell.length_b   1.000
_cell.length_c   1.000
_cell.angle_alpha   90.00
_cell.angle_beta   90.00
_cell.angle_gamma   90.00
#
_symmetry.space_group_name_H-M   'P 1'
#
loop_
_entity.id
_entity.type
_entity.pdbx_description
1 polymer ?
#
loop_
_entity_poly.entity_id
_entity_poly.type
_entity_poly.pdbx_seq_one_letter_code
_entity_poly.pdbx_strand_id
1 'polypeptide(L)'
;MVQVNGIEFTQNLVPTSKYSIKCPNVMVAKKITVHNTYNDAKASNEVSYEVTNANQVSFHVAVDDLGAMQGIPLNRNAWHCGDGANGYGNRNTIGVEICYSKSGGSKYTKSEQNAIKYIAGLCVQQKIVATVDTIKKHEDWSGKHCPHRILDEKRWGSVQKAIIDEYNRITKAPSKPETTPSKPSTGGSIVDYLNSKKIDSSMANRKKLAAKHGIANYTGTAAQNTALLNKLKASAAPAPSKPAQSSYKGNSLVDYLVSVKKASDFSARAKYATQNGIKSYKGTAAQNTQLLKKMRGF
;
A
#
# COMPACT_ATOMS: atom_id res chain seq x y z
N MET A 1 -1.74 -16.22 15.73
CA MET A 1 -1.86 -14.75 15.69
C MET A 1 -3.23 -14.38 15.17
N VAL A 2 -3.90 -13.41 15.79
CA VAL A 2 -5.23 -12.94 15.35
C VAL A 2 -5.05 -12.08 14.10
N GLN A 3 -5.97 -12.22 13.14
CA GLN A 3 -5.93 -11.45 11.90
C GLN A 3 -7.30 -10.88 11.54
N VAL A 4 -7.31 -9.71 10.89
CA VAL A 4 -8.49 -9.10 10.29
C VAL A 4 -8.25 -8.98 8.79
N ASN A 5 -8.98 -9.75 7.98
CA ASN A 5 -8.81 -9.82 6.52
C ASN A 5 -7.33 -10.04 6.09
N GLY A 6 -6.64 -10.93 6.80
CA GLY A 6 -5.23 -11.27 6.55
C GLY A 6 -4.23 -10.17 6.93
N ILE A 7 -4.62 -9.22 7.78
CA ILE A 7 -3.73 -8.25 8.44
C ILE A 7 -3.52 -8.71 9.87
N GLU A 8 -2.27 -8.79 10.32
CA GLU A 8 -1.97 -9.08 11.72
C GLU A 8 -2.62 -8.06 12.63
N PHE A 9 -3.27 -8.55 13.68
CA PHE A 9 -4.04 -7.72 14.59
C PHE A 9 -3.60 -7.98 16.03
N THR A 10 -3.31 -6.90 16.74
CA THR A 10 -2.92 -6.91 18.15
C THR A 10 -3.70 -5.85 18.92
N GLN A 11 -3.73 -5.97 20.24
CA GLN A 11 -4.41 -5.03 21.11
C GLN A 11 -3.45 -4.56 22.19
N ASN A 12 -3.48 -3.26 22.46
CA ASN A 12 -2.90 -2.64 23.64
C ASN A 12 -3.93 -1.64 24.17
N LEU A 13 -5.01 -2.17 24.73
CA LEU A 13 -6.17 -1.37 25.10
C LEU A 13 -5.84 -0.43 26.26
N VAL A 14 -6.36 0.79 26.18
CA VAL A 14 -6.29 1.76 27.25
C VAL A 14 -6.85 1.18 28.56
N PRO A 15 -6.21 1.40 29.72
CA PRO A 15 -6.74 0.94 30.99
C PRO A 15 -8.08 1.62 31.29
N THR A 16 -8.97 0.89 31.96
CA THR A 16 -10.32 1.36 32.33
C THR A 16 -10.28 2.65 33.18
N SER A 17 -9.25 2.82 34.00
CA SER A 17 -9.00 4.04 34.80
C SER A 17 -8.86 5.31 33.96
N LYS A 18 -8.59 5.20 32.65
CA LYS A 18 -8.48 6.32 31.71
C LYS A 18 -9.66 6.45 30.76
N TYR A 19 -10.72 5.65 30.90
CA TYR A 19 -11.88 5.75 30.04
C TYR A 19 -12.53 7.14 30.11
N SER A 20 -12.58 7.77 31.28
CA SER A 20 -13.11 9.13 31.46
C SER A 20 -12.38 10.19 30.61
N ILE A 21 -11.11 9.95 30.26
CA ILE A 21 -10.28 10.85 29.47
C ILE A 21 -10.33 10.46 27.99
N LYS A 22 -10.17 9.18 27.70
CA LYS A 22 -9.86 8.67 26.35
C LYS A 22 -11.08 8.22 25.56
N CYS A 23 -12.09 7.70 26.24
CA CYS A 23 -13.25 7.09 25.61
C CYS A 23 -14.45 7.03 26.56
N PRO A 24 -14.97 8.17 27.08
CA PRO A 24 -15.93 8.18 28.18
C PRO A 24 -17.31 7.61 27.80
N ASN A 25 -17.67 7.61 26.52
CA ASN A 25 -19.01 7.23 26.06
C ASN A 25 -19.01 5.86 25.40
N VAL A 26 -20.08 5.10 25.63
CA VAL A 26 -20.39 3.91 24.81
C VAL A 26 -20.75 4.33 23.38
N MET A 27 -20.48 3.45 22.42
CA MET A 27 -20.71 3.67 21.00
C MET A 27 -21.11 2.37 20.32
N VAL A 28 -22.09 2.46 19.42
CA VAL A 28 -22.30 1.48 18.35
C VAL A 28 -21.87 2.16 17.06
N ALA A 29 -20.76 1.72 16.48
CA ALA A 29 -20.16 2.35 15.32
C ALA A 29 -21.10 2.28 14.11
N LYS A 30 -21.26 3.40 13.42
CA LYS A 30 -22.04 3.52 12.17
C LYS A 30 -21.16 3.72 10.95
N LYS A 31 -19.99 4.32 11.14
CA LYS A 31 -19.05 4.68 10.06
C LYS A 31 -17.60 4.46 10.49
N ILE A 32 -16.70 4.48 9.52
CA ILE A 32 -15.24 4.50 9.74
C ILE A 32 -14.72 5.88 9.33
N THR A 33 -13.84 6.46 10.15
CA THR A 33 -13.10 7.67 9.79
C THR A 33 -11.63 7.32 9.58
N VAL A 34 -11.10 7.67 8.41
CA VAL A 34 -9.71 7.42 8.01
C VAL A 34 -8.86 8.65 8.31
N HIS A 35 -7.70 8.42 8.91
CA HIS A 35 -6.74 9.43 9.31
C HIS A 35 -5.33 9.10 8.80
N ASN A 36 -4.47 10.12 8.86
CA ASN A 36 -3.03 9.98 8.68
C ASN A 36 -2.39 10.60 9.91
N THR A 37 -1.43 9.90 10.49
CA THR A 37 -0.80 10.31 11.76
C THR A 37 -0.02 11.62 11.68
N TYR A 38 0.36 12.06 10.47
CA TYR A 38 1.35 13.11 10.25
C TYR A 38 2.66 12.84 11.02
N ASN A 39 3.02 11.56 11.15
CA ASN A 39 4.20 11.10 11.88
C ASN A 39 4.87 9.90 11.19
N ASP A 40 6.07 9.54 11.62
CA ASP A 40 6.88 8.42 11.13
C ASP A 40 7.04 7.28 12.16
N ALA A 41 6.11 7.18 13.10
CA ALA A 41 6.10 6.10 14.07
C ALA A 41 5.33 4.88 13.56
N LYS A 42 5.71 3.70 14.07
CA LYS A 42 4.96 2.44 13.91
C LYS A 42 3.67 2.45 14.73
N ALA A 43 2.71 1.59 14.38
CA ALA A 43 1.41 1.49 15.04
C ALA A 43 1.55 1.22 16.54
N SER A 44 2.52 0.36 16.93
CA SER A 44 2.75 0.08 18.35
C SER A 44 3.17 1.31 19.16
N ASN A 45 3.88 2.25 18.55
CA ASN A 45 4.32 3.47 19.23
C ASN A 45 3.20 4.50 19.29
N GLU A 46 2.42 4.65 18.21
CA GLU A 46 1.24 5.51 18.19
C GLU A 46 0.25 5.10 19.28
N VAL A 47 -0.12 3.81 19.34
CA VAL A 47 -1.02 3.29 20.37
C VAL A 47 -0.41 3.38 21.77
N SER A 48 0.86 3.03 21.94
CA SER A 48 1.50 3.13 23.27
C SER A 48 1.50 4.56 23.80
N TYR A 49 1.81 5.55 22.95
CA TYR A 49 1.72 6.95 23.32
C TYR A 49 0.28 7.35 23.65
N GLU A 50 -0.68 6.98 22.80
CA GLU A 50 -2.10 7.28 22.95
C GLU A 50 -2.65 6.82 24.29
N VAL A 51 -2.43 5.56 24.67
CA VAL A 51 -3.02 4.96 25.87
C VAL A 51 -2.31 5.38 27.17
N THR A 52 -1.05 5.80 27.08
CA THR A 52 -0.23 6.18 28.25
C THR A 52 -0.28 7.67 28.61
N ASN A 53 -0.61 8.56 27.67
CA ASN A 53 -0.76 9.99 28.00
C ASN A 53 -2.15 10.31 28.62
N ALA A 54 -2.34 11.56 29.07
CA ALA A 54 -3.55 12.04 29.75
C ALA A 54 -4.37 13.06 28.93
N ASN A 55 -4.08 13.19 27.63
CA ASN A 55 -4.78 14.12 26.74
C ASN A 55 -6.15 13.55 26.34
N GLN A 56 -7.15 14.42 26.15
CA GLN A 56 -8.44 14.07 25.53
C GLN A 56 -8.32 13.97 23.99
N VAL A 57 -7.38 13.13 23.56
CA VAL A 57 -7.10 12.79 22.16
C VAL A 57 -6.86 11.29 22.12
N SER A 58 -7.56 10.60 21.22
CA SER A 58 -7.53 9.15 21.09
C SER A 58 -8.06 8.72 19.73
N PHE A 59 -7.71 7.51 19.30
CA PHE A 59 -8.19 6.87 18.07
C PHE A 59 -8.32 5.37 18.33
N HIS A 60 -9.16 4.67 17.57
CA HIS A 60 -9.41 3.27 17.89
C HIS A 60 -8.26 2.35 17.50
N VAL A 61 -7.69 2.57 16.32
CA VAL A 61 -6.71 1.66 15.72
C VAL A 61 -5.64 2.45 14.95
N ALA A 62 -4.38 2.08 15.12
CA ALA A 62 -3.30 2.48 14.23
C ALA A 62 -2.91 1.31 13.31
N VAL A 63 -2.61 1.61 12.05
CA VAL A 63 -2.21 0.62 11.04
C VAL A 63 -0.89 1.03 10.40
N ASP A 64 0.09 0.13 10.44
CA ASP A 64 1.42 0.31 9.85
C ASP A 64 1.75 -0.76 8.81
N ASP A 65 3.02 -0.85 8.40
CA ASP A 65 3.48 -1.79 7.39
C ASP A 65 3.47 -3.26 7.85
N LEU A 66 3.44 -3.48 9.17
CA LEU A 66 3.43 -4.80 9.81
C LEU A 66 2.01 -5.29 10.09
N GLY A 67 1.14 -4.42 10.59
CA GLY A 67 -0.21 -4.82 10.96
C GLY A 67 -1.05 -3.69 11.56
N ALA A 68 -2.09 -4.08 12.29
CA ALA A 68 -3.01 -3.19 12.99
C ALA A 68 -2.91 -3.39 14.50
N MET A 69 -2.93 -2.29 15.25
CA MET A 69 -2.98 -2.31 16.72
C MET A 69 -4.14 -1.45 17.22
N GLN A 70 -4.98 -2.04 18.07
CA GLN A 70 -6.11 -1.36 18.70
C GLN A 70 -5.72 -0.77 20.07
N GLY A 71 -6.02 0.51 20.28
CA GLY A 71 -5.85 1.23 21.55
C GLY A 71 -7.15 1.50 22.31
N ILE A 72 -8.27 1.75 21.60
CA ILE A 72 -9.57 2.04 22.22
C ILE A 72 -10.59 0.94 21.87
N PRO A 73 -11.37 0.42 22.85
CA PRO A 73 -12.47 -0.50 22.58
C PRO A 73 -13.44 0.04 21.51
N LEU A 74 -13.81 -0.78 20.53
CA LEU A 74 -14.68 -0.37 19.41
C LEU A 74 -16.12 -0.03 19.83
N ASN A 75 -16.54 -0.48 21.02
CA ASN A 75 -17.84 -0.18 21.61
C ASN A 75 -17.82 1.12 22.45
N ARG A 76 -16.76 1.94 22.32
CA ARG A 76 -16.62 3.24 22.98
C ARG A 76 -16.17 4.30 21.99
N ASN A 77 -16.49 5.55 22.28
CA ASN A 77 -16.07 6.68 21.46
C ASN A 77 -14.54 6.88 21.52
N ALA A 78 -13.98 7.63 20.58
CA ALA A 78 -12.63 8.21 20.70
C ALA A 78 -12.69 9.71 20.39
N TRP A 79 -11.62 10.44 20.67
CA TRP A 79 -11.49 11.88 20.43
C TRP A 79 -10.54 12.15 19.26
N HIS A 80 -11.04 11.97 18.03
CA HIS A 80 -10.23 11.99 16.81
C HIS A 80 -10.73 12.92 15.71
N CYS A 81 -12.02 13.28 15.67
CA CYS A 81 -12.63 13.99 14.54
C CYS A 81 -12.68 15.53 14.68
N GLY A 82 -12.31 16.07 15.84
CA GLY A 82 -12.30 17.52 16.06
C GLY A 82 -13.68 18.21 15.95
N ASP A 83 -14.77 17.45 16.00
CA ASP A 83 -16.15 17.92 15.85
C ASP A 83 -16.87 18.09 17.21
N GLY A 84 -16.09 18.31 18.28
CA GLY A 84 -16.59 18.54 19.63
C GLY A 84 -17.04 17.27 20.37
N ALA A 85 -17.53 17.45 21.60
CA ALA A 85 -17.89 16.35 22.50
C ALA A 85 -19.07 15.50 22.01
N ASN A 86 -19.96 16.10 21.21
CA ASN A 86 -21.20 15.47 20.71
C ASN A 86 -21.26 15.38 19.17
N GLY A 87 -20.18 15.70 18.47
CA GLY A 87 -20.12 15.59 17.02
C GLY A 87 -20.29 14.16 16.52
N TYR A 88 -20.85 14.02 15.32
CA TYR A 88 -21.15 12.71 14.73
C TYR A 88 -19.90 11.85 14.60
N GLY A 89 -18.79 12.45 14.13
CA GLY A 89 -17.49 11.82 13.95
C GLY A 89 -16.99 11.16 15.23
N ASN A 90 -16.80 11.96 16.28
CA ASN A 90 -16.33 11.44 17.58
C ASN A 90 -17.29 10.41 18.20
N ARG A 91 -18.61 10.54 17.99
CA ARG A 91 -19.63 9.74 18.71
C ARG A 91 -20.18 8.54 17.98
N ASN A 92 -19.95 8.40 16.67
CA ASN A 92 -20.55 7.34 15.86
C ASN A 92 -19.55 6.66 14.92
N THR A 93 -18.26 6.98 14.99
CA THR A 93 -17.28 6.46 14.03
C THR A 93 -16.08 5.81 14.71
N ILE A 94 -15.51 4.81 14.04
CA ILE A 94 -14.23 4.21 14.43
C ILE A 94 -13.12 4.95 13.68
N GLY A 95 -12.21 5.59 14.42
CA GLY A 95 -11.03 6.27 13.91
C GLY A 95 -9.88 5.30 13.63
N VAL A 96 -9.41 5.28 12.38
CA VAL A 96 -8.28 4.47 11.93
C VAL A 96 -7.14 5.37 11.45
N GLU A 97 -6.02 5.34 12.16
CA GLU A 97 -4.81 6.09 11.87
C GLU A 97 -3.85 5.31 10.97
N ILE A 98 -3.46 5.88 9.82
CA ILE A 98 -2.45 5.29 8.93
C ILE A 98 -1.08 5.90 9.24
N CYS A 99 -0.16 5.04 9.69
CA CYS A 99 1.20 5.39 10.11
C CYS A 99 2.12 5.78 8.94
N TYR A 100 3.27 6.40 9.27
CA TYR A 100 4.34 6.82 8.34
C TYR A 100 3.96 7.89 7.33
N SER A 101 2.85 8.58 7.54
CA SER A 101 2.36 9.56 6.57
C SER A 101 3.21 10.83 6.50
N LYS A 102 4.06 11.14 7.48
CA LYS A 102 4.91 12.36 7.44
C LYS A 102 5.95 12.29 6.33
N SER A 103 6.81 11.28 6.34
CA SER A 103 7.82 11.07 5.30
C SER A 103 7.28 10.28 4.11
N GLY A 104 6.23 9.48 4.29
CA GLY A 104 5.66 8.66 3.23
C GLY A 104 6.55 7.45 2.90
N GLY A 105 6.80 7.24 1.61
CA GLY A 105 7.66 6.15 1.12
C GLY A 105 7.04 4.76 1.25
N SER A 106 7.87 3.73 1.07
CA SER A 106 7.42 2.33 0.99
C SER A 106 6.67 1.85 2.22
N LYS A 107 7.07 2.31 3.42
CA LYS A 107 6.38 1.98 4.67
C LYS A 107 4.97 2.54 4.68
N TYR A 108 4.79 3.83 4.37
CA TYR A 108 3.45 4.42 4.24
C TYR A 108 2.61 3.72 3.17
N THR A 109 3.17 3.44 2.00
CA THR A 109 2.46 2.72 0.94
C THR A 109 1.96 1.37 1.44
N LYS A 110 2.77 0.66 2.23
CA LYS A 110 2.39 -0.62 2.81
C LYS A 110 1.35 -0.45 3.95
N SER A 111 1.49 0.57 4.80
CA SER A 111 0.48 0.92 5.82
C SER A 111 -0.88 1.21 5.20
N GLU A 112 -0.93 1.98 4.12
CA GLU A 112 -2.19 2.30 3.43
C GLU A 112 -2.83 1.05 2.82
N GLN A 113 -2.03 0.17 2.21
CA GLN A 113 -2.51 -1.13 1.71
C GLN A 113 -3.05 -2.02 2.84
N ASN A 114 -2.36 -2.05 3.98
CA ASN A 114 -2.82 -2.79 5.15
C ASN A 114 -4.11 -2.17 5.71
N ALA A 115 -4.21 -0.84 5.76
CA ALA A 115 -5.39 -0.12 6.23
C ALA A 115 -6.61 -0.39 5.36
N ILE A 116 -6.44 -0.41 4.03
CA ILE A 116 -7.52 -0.78 3.09
C ILE A 116 -8.12 -2.15 3.46
N LYS A 117 -7.25 -3.15 3.63
CA LYS A 117 -7.67 -4.52 3.99
C LYS A 117 -8.27 -4.60 5.38
N TYR A 118 -7.65 -3.95 6.36
CA TYR A 118 -8.10 -3.93 7.73
C TYR A 118 -9.48 -3.27 7.86
N ILE A 119 -9.67 -2.08 7.28
CA ILE A 119 -10.94 -1.34 7.32
C ILE A 119 -12.06 -2.15 6.68
N ALA A 120 -11.82 -2.82 5.55
CA ALA A 120 -12.82 -3.71 4.95
C ALA A 120 -13.23 -4.84 5.89
N GLY A 121 -12.27 -5.52 6.53
CA GLY A 121 -12.55 -6.58 7.50
C GLY A 121 -13.25 -6.06 8.76
N LEU A 122 -12.85 -4.88 9.23
CA LEU A 122 -13.48 -4.18 10.35
C LEU A 122 -14.95 -3.85 10.05
N CYS A 123 -15.26 -3.42 8.83
CA CYS A 123 -16.65 -3.18 8.40
C CYS A 123 -17.51 -4.44 8.54
N VAL A 124 -17.00 -5.61 8.11
CA VAL A 124 -17.70 -6.90 8.29
C VAL A 124 -17.92 -7.20 9.78
N GLN A 125 -16.87 -7.07 10.61
CA GLN A 125 -16.96 -7.35 12.05
C GLN A 125 -17.97 -6.45 12.77
N GLN A 126 -18.04 -5.17 12.37
CA GLN A 126 -18.94 -4.18 12.96
C GLN A 126 -20.32 -4.14 12.28
N LYS A 127 -20.57 -5.00 11.27
CA LYS A 127 -21.80 -5.00 10.47
C LYS A 127 -22.09 -3.64 9.80
N ILE A 128 -21.03 -2.92 9.42
CA ILE A 128 -21.10 -1.67 8.67
C ILE A 128 -20.96 -2.00 7.19
N VAL A 129 -21.95 -1.66 6.37
CA VAL A 129 -21.85 -1.79 4.91
C VAL A 129 -20.91 -0.70 4.39
N ALA A 130 -19.78 -1.08 3.78
CA ALA A 130 -18.83 -0.12 3.24
C ALA A 130 -19.38 0.58 1.99
N THR A 131 -19.58 1.89 2.07
CA THR A 131 -20.05 2.77 1.00
C THR A 131 -19.31 4.10 1.08
N VAL A 132 -19.55 4.99 0.10
CA VAL A 132 -19.01 6.36 0.14
C VAL A 132 -19.53 7.18 1.33
N ASP A 133 -20.67 6.80 1.91
CA ASP A 133 -21.25 7.48 3.07
C ASP A 133 -20.71 6.92 4.40
N THR A 134 -20.34 5.64 4.46
CA THR A 134 -19.87 4.99 5.70
C THR A 134 -18.36 4.97 5.85
N ILE A 135 -17.60 5.18 4.76
CA ILE A 135 -16.14 5.36 4.79
C ILE A 135 -15.83 6.83 4.61
N LYS A 136 -15.46 7.53 5.68
CA LYS A 136 -15.26 8.98 5.70
C LYS A 136 -13.82 9.34 6.03
N LYS A 137 -13.42 10.56 5.71
CA LYS A 137 -12.14 11.14 6.14
C LYS A 137 -12.38 12.13 7.28
N HIS A 138 -11.37 12.41 8.10
CA HIS A 138 -11.46 13.40 9.16
C HIS A 138 -11.95 14.77 8.63
N GLU A 139 -11.45 15.21 7.48
CA GLU A 139 -11.85 16.47 6.85
C GLU A 139 -13.38 16.59 6.67
N ASP A 140 -14.11 15.49 6.49
CA ASP A 140 -15.57 15.49 6.33
C ASP A 140 -16.31 15.92 7.62
N TRP A 141 -15.65 15.92 8.79
CA TRP A 141 -16.25 16.21 10.09
C TRP A 141 -15.94 17.61 10.60
N SER A 142 -14.70 18.06 10.45
CA SER A 142 -14.22 19.33 11.04
C SER A 142 -13.54 20.26 10.03
N GLY A 143 -13.37 19.84 8.77
CA GLY A 143 -12.60 20.57 7.78
C GLY A 143 -11.09 20.50 7.98
N LYS A 144 -10.58 19.77 8.99
CA LYS A 144 -9.13 19.54 9.14
C LYS A 144 -8.60 18.76 7.93
N HIS A 145 -7.52 19.24 7.32
CA HIS A 145 -6.82 18.59 6.20
C HIS A 145 -6.18 17.25 6.61
N CYS A 146 -7.02 16.23 6.77
CA CYS A 146 -6.65 14.89 7.23
C CYS A 146 -7.61 13.88 6.58
N PRO A 147 -7.10 12.78 5.98
CA PRO A 147 -5.72 12.29 5.93
C PRO A 147 -4.82 13.08 4.94
N HIS A 148 -3.86 13.85 5.47
CA HIS A 148 -3.11 14.88 4.72
C HIS A 148 -2.45 14.33 3.45
N ARG A 149 -1.71 13.22 3.52
CA ARG A 149 -0.97 12.68 2.37
C ARG A 149 -1.91 12.17 1.28
N ILE A 150 -2.99 11.52 1.67
CA ILE A 150 -4.02 11.05 0.72
C ILE A 150 -4.67 12.25 0.02
N LEU A 151 -4.88 13.36 0.73
CA LEU A 151 -5.46 14.59 0.18
C LEU A 151 -4.46 15.33 -0.72
N ASP A 152 -3.22 15.50 -0.27
CA ASP A 152 -2.13 16.15 -1.02
C ASP A 152 -1.85 15.43 -2.35
N GLU A 153 -1.86 14.10 -2.32
CA GLU A 153 -1.66 13.26 -3.50
C GLU A 153 -2.96 13.08 -4.32
N LYS A 154 -4.08 13.68 -3.89
CA LYS A 154 -5.41 13.63 -4.54
C LYS A 154 -5.94 12.20 -4.73
N ARG A 155 -5.69 11.32 -3.75
CA ARG A 155 -6.02 9.88 -3.80
C ARG A 155 -7.22 9.47 -2.94
N TRP A 156 -7.94 10.41 -2.31
CA TRP A 156 -9.07 10.04 -1.46
C TRP A 156 -10.10 9.15 -2.18
N GLY A 157 -10.53 9.55 -3.38
CA GLY A 157 -11.51 8.77 -4.15
C GLY A 157 -11.02 7.35 -4.47
N SER A 158 -9.73 7.17 -4.78
CA SER A 158 -9.18 5.84 -5.09
C SER A 158 -9.00 4.99 -3.84
N VAL A 159 -8.55 5.56 -2.72
CA VAL A 159 -8.43 4.83 -1.44
C VAL A 159 -9.80 4.43 -0.89
N GLN A 160 -10.77 5.35 -0.91
CA GLN A 160 -12.15 5.06 -0.48
C GLN A 160 -12.76 3.94 -1.33
N LYS A 161 -12.60 4.02 -2.66
CA LYS A 161 -13.05 2.95 -3.57
C LYS A 161 -12.35 1.63 -3.27
N ALA A 162 -11.04 1.61 -3.02
CA ALA A 162 -10.30 0.39 -2.73
C ALA A 162 -10.80 -0.30 -1.44
N ILE A 163 -11.16 0.45 -0.41
CA ILE A 163 -11.79 -0.09 0.81
C ILE A 163 -13.14 -0.75 0.48
N ILE A 164 -13.98 -0.06 -0.29
CA ILE A 164 -15.31 -0.55 -0.68
C ILE A 164 -15.21 -1.80 -1.56
N ASP A 165 -14.29 -1.80 -2.53
CA ASP A 165 -14.04 -2.95 -3.41
C ASP A 165 -13.55 -4.15 -2.60
N GLU A 166 -12.64 -3.94 -1.64
CA GLU A 166 -12.15 -4.99 -0.76
C GLU A 166 -13.24 -5.54 0.16
N TYR A 167 -14.10 -4.68 0.71
CA TYR A 167 -15.29 -5.09 1.46
C TYR A 167 -16.24 -5.94 0.60
N ASN A 168 -16.52 -5.50 -0.63
CA ASN A 168 -17.35 -6.26 -1.57
C ASN A 168 -16.72 -7.61 -1.92
N ARG A 169 -15.40 -7.67 -2.08
CA ARG A 169 -14.67 -8.91 -2.35
C ARG A 169 -14.84 -9.92 -1.22
N ILE A 170 -14.72 -9.49 0.04
CA ILE A 170 -14.81 -10.39 1.20
C ILE A 170 -16.25 -10.75 1.60
N THR A 171 -17.25 -9.97 1.18
CA THR A 171 -18.67 -10.23 1.49
C THR A 171 -19.41 -11.00 0.39
N LYS A 172 -18.98 -10.90 -0.88
CA LYS A 172 -19.54 -11.69 -1.99
C LYS A 172 -18.94 -13.09 -2.12
N ALA A 173 -17.82 -13.36 -1.46
CA ALA A 173 -17.28 -14.72 -1.37
C ALA A 173 -18.23 -15.58 -0.49
N PRO A 174 -18.63 -16.80 -0.91
CA PRO A 174 -19.50 -17.64 -0.10
C PRO A 174 -18.85 -17.91 1.26
N SER A 175 -19.58 -17.64 2.35
CA SER A 175 -19.13 -17.85 3.72
C SER A 175 -18.86 -19.34 3.99
N LYS A 176 -17.60 -19.72 4.17
CA LYS A 176 -17.22 -20.94 4.90
C LYS A 176 -16.28 -20.55 6.07
N PRO A 177 -16.48 -21.06 7.29
CA PRO A 177 -15.57 -20.83 8.41
C PRO A 177 -14.25 -21.61 8.24
N GLU A 178 -13.22 -21.09 8.91
CA GLU A 178 -11.98 -21.74 9.37
C GLU A 178 -10.69 -21.82 8.51
N THR A 179 -9.62 -21.39 9.19
CA THR A 179 -8.22 -21.87 9.23
C THR A 179 -7.43 -22.12 7.94
N THR A 180 -6.45 -21.23 7.68
CA THR A 180 -5.15 -21.43 6.96
C THR A 180 -5.16 -21.92 5.49
N PRO A 181 -4.10 -21.71 4.70
CA PRO A 181 -3.18 -20.58 4.57
C PRO A 181 -3.56 -19.68 3.36
N SER A 182 -3.36 -18.38 3.50
CA SER A 182 -3.73 -17.35 2.52
C SER A 182 -3.04 -17.54 1.16
N LYS A 183 -3.88 -17.74 0.13
CA LYS A 183 -3.48 -17.74 -1.28
C LYS A 183 -3.08 -16.30 -1.71
N PRO A 184 -1.94 -16.10 -2.42
CA PRO A 184 -1.46 -14.77 -2.79
C PRO A 184 -2.38 -14.05 -3.78
N SER A 185 -2.56 -12.74 -3.54
CA SER A 185 -3.22 -11.78 -4.42
C SER A 185 -2.57 -11.71 -5.81
N THR A 186 -3.40 -11.48 -6.82
CA THR A 186 -3.14 -11.54 -8.26
C THR A 186 -2.01 -10.61 -8.73
N GLY A 187 -0.79 -11.14 -8.79
CA GLY A 187 -0.10 -11.17 -10.08
C GLY A 187 -0.56 -12.45 -10.78
N GLY A 188 -1.23 -12.35 -11.93
CA GLY A 188 -1.90 -13.48 -12.62
C GLY A 188 -1.18 -14.82 -12.48
N SER A 189 -1.94 -15.88 -12.18
CA SER A 189 -1.41 -17.20 -11.82
C SER A 189 -0.29 -17.61 -12.76
N ILE A 190 0.68 -18.39 -12.28
CA ILE A 190 1.70 -19.01 -13.16
C ILE A 190 1.04 -19.71 -14.36
N VAL A 191 -0.15 -20.28 -14.18
CA VAL A 191 -0.96 -20.89 -15.25
C VAL A 191 -1.42 -19.83 -16.26
N ASP A 192 -2.01 -18.74 -15.79
CA ASP A 192 -2.50 -17.63 -16.65
C ASP A 192 -1.35 -17.00 -17.44
N TYR A 193 -0.20 -16.80 -16.78
CA TYR A 193 1.00 -16.26 -17.41
C TYR A 193 1.53 -17.19 -18.51
N LEU A 194 1.65 -18.50 -18.25
CA LEU A 194 2.11 -19.46 -19.24
C LEU A 194 1.14 -19.57 -20.42
N ASN A 195 -0.17 -19.65 -20.15
CA ASN A 195 -1.20 -19.67 -21.19
C ASN A 195 -1.17 -18.40 -22.05
N SER A 196 -0.97 -17.22 -21.44
CA SER A 196 -0.86 -15.95 -22.18
C SER A 196 0.36 -15.89 -23.12
N LYS A 197 1.42 -16.65 -22.79
CA LYS A 197 2.62 -16.81 -23.61
C LYS A 197 2.54 -18.02 -24.54
N LYS A 198 1.40 -18.73 -24.58
CA LYS A 198 1.18 -19.97 -25.31
C LYS A 198 2.19 -21.07 -24.94
N ILE A 199 2.62 -21.07 -23.67
CA ILE A 199 3.50 -22.08 -23.09
C ILE A 199 2.63 -23.07 -22.31
N ASP A 200 2.93 -24.38 -22.40
CA ASP A 200 2.22 -25.42 -21.64
C ASP A 200 2.20 -25.12 -20.14
N SER A 201 1.01 -25.04 -19.55
CA SER A 201 0.82 -24.73 -18.12
C SER A 201 0.70 -25.99 -17.23
N SER A 202 0.87 -27.18 -17.81
CA SER A 202 0.83 -28.46 -17.09
C SER A 202 1.79 -28.49 -15.91
N MET A 203 1.46 -29.28 -14.89
CA MET A 203 2.33 -29.44 -13.71
C MET A 203 3.70 -30.01 -14.09
N ALA A 204 3.74 -30.92 -15.07
CA ALA A 204 4.97 -31.50 -15.59
C ALA A 204 5.87 -30.42 -16.21
N ASN A 205 5.32 -29.51 -17.01
CA ASN A 205 6.10 -28.43 -17.59
C ASN A 205 6.53 -27.39 -16.55
N ARG A 206 5.65 -27.03 -15.62
CA ARG A 206 6.00 -26.12 -14.52
C ARG A 206 7.13 -26.68 -13.63
N LYS A 207 7.16 -28.00 -13.39
CA LYS A 207 8.26 -28.66 -12.67
C LYS A 207 9.60 -28.54 -13.42
N LYS A 208 9.59 -28.69 -14.76
CA LYS A 208 10.78 -28.48 -15.60
C LYS A 208 11.26 -27.02 -15.55
N LEU A 209 10.34 -26.05 -15.69
CA LEU A 209 10.64 -24.62 -15.59
C LEU A 209 11.16 -24.25 -14.21
N ALA A 210 10.55 -24.77 -13.14
CA ALA A 210 11.00 -24.57 -11.77
C ALA A 210 12.44 -25.04 -11.56
N ALA A 211 12.77 -26.25 -11.99
CA ALA A 211 14.13 -26.77 -11.92
C ALA A 211 15.12 -25.87 -12.69
N LYS A 212 14.77 -25.45 -13.91
CA LYS A 212 15.58 -24.54 -14.73
C LYS A 212 15.82 -23.17 -14.06
N HIS A 213 14.87 -22.70 -13.26
CA HIS A 213 14.95 -21.42 -12.55
C HIS A 213 15.44 -21.56 -11.09
N GLY A 214 15.97 -22.72 -10.71
CA GLY A 214 16.58 -22.98 -9.41
C GLY A 214 15.59 -23.16 -8.26
N ILE A 215 14.37 -23.63 -8.55
CA ILE A 215 13.36 -23.98 -7.55
C ILE A 215 13.33 -25.50 -7.41
N ALA A 216 14.01 -26.01 -6.38
CA ALA A 216 14.07 -27.45 -6.07
C ALA A 216 12.75 -27.96 -5.49
N ASN A 217 12.52 -29.28 -5.60
CA ASN A 217 11.37 -30.00 -5.02
C ASN A 217 10.01 -29.36 -5.36
N TYR A 218 9.85 -28.96 -6.61
CA TYR A 218 8.63 -28.31 -7.07
C TYR A 218 7.45 -29.28 -7.07
N THR A 219 6.48 -29.01 -6.19
CA THR A 219 5.20 -29.72 -6.06
C THR A 219 4.02 -28.85 -6.47
N GLY A 220 4.27 -27.58 -6.82
CA GLY A 220 3.27 -26.64 -7.31
C GLY A 220 2.54 -25.86 -6.21
N THR A 221 3.15 -25.72 -5.03
CA THR A 221 2.60 -24.91 -3.94
C THR A 221 2.43 -23.43 -4.36
N ALA A 222 1.57 -22.69 -3.66
CA ALA A 222 1.35 -21.28 -3.96
C ALA A 222 2.64 -20.45 -3.93
N ALA A 223 3.50 -20.66 -2.93
CA ALA A 223 4.80 -19.98 -2.82
C ALA A 223 5.73 -20.32 -4.00
N GLN A 224 5.79 -21.61 -4.40
CA GLN A 224 6.59 -22.05 -5.54
C GLN A 224 6.06 -21.47 -6.87
N ASN A 225 4.73 -21.39 -7.03
CA ASN A 225 4.09 -20.81 -8.20
C ASN A 225 4.38 -19.30 -8.30
N THR A 226 4.31 -18.58 -7.18
CA THR A 226 4.65 -17.15 -7.12
C THR A 226 6.14 -16.92 -7.40
N ALA A 227 7.03 -17.74 -6.82
CA ALA A 227 8.47 -17.64 -7.07
C ALA A 227 8.81 -17.90 -8.54
N LEU A 228 8.22 -18.94 -9.15
CA LEU A 228 8.41 -19.27 -10.56
C LEU A 228 7.87 -18.15 -11.46
N LEU A 229 6.68 -17.64 -11.19
CA LEU A 229 6.06 -16.55 -11.93
C LEU A 229 6.93 -15.28 -11.92
N ASN A 230 7.45 -14.90 -10.75
CA ASN A 230 8.31 -13.73 -10.61
C ASN A 230 9.62 -13.92 -11.38
N LYS A 231 10.21 -15.12 -11.36
CA LYS A 231 11.42 -15.43 -12.15
C LYS A 231 11.15 -15.41 -13.65
N LEU A 232 10.00 -15.91 -14.12
CA LEU A 232 9.63 -15.88 -15.54
C LEU A 232 9.33 -14.45 -16.00
N LYS A 233 8.62 -13.65 -15.19
CA LYS A 233 8.38 -12.22 -15.47
C LYS A 233 9.68 -11.41 -15.49
N ALA A 234 10.61 -11.70 -14.57
CA ALA A 234 11.92 -11.08 -14.54
C ALA A 234 12.82 -11.50 -15.72
N SER A 235 12.67 -12.74 -16.21
CA SER A 235 13.34 -13.23 -17.42
C SER A 235 12.70 -12.71 -18.70
N ALA A 236 11.47 -12.18 -18.63
CA ALA A 236 10.72 -11.57 -19.72
C ALA A 236 10.78 -10.03 -19.68
N ALA A 237 11.97 -9.47 -19.43
CA ALA A 237 12.21 -8.04 -19.53
C ALA A 237 11.60 -7.47 -20.83
N PRO A 238 11.00 -6.27 -20.82
CA PRO A 238 10.39 -5.69 -22.01
C PRO A 238 11.44 -5.58 -23.12
N ALA A 239 11.04 -5.94 -24.34
CA ALA A 239 11.71 -5.45 -25.53
C ALA A 239 11.80 -3.90 -25.43
N PRO A 240 12.91 -3.29 -25.88
CA PRO A 240 13.13 -1.86 -25.73
C PRO A 240 11.94 -1.08 -26.31
N SER A 241 11.29 -0.28 -25.47
CA SER A 241 10.27 0.66 -25.92
C SER A 241 10.95 1.69 -26.84
N LYS A 242 10.45 1.79 -28.08
CA LYS A 242 10.90 2.72 -29.12
C LYS A 242 11.07 4.14 -28.54
N PRO A 243 12.20 4.84 -28.76
CA PRO A 243 12.42 6.16 -28.18
C PRO A 243 11.35 7.16 -28.62
N ALA A 244 10.90 8.02 -27.71
CA ALA A 244 10.12 9.20 -28.08
C ALA A 244 10.94 10.04 -29.08
N GLN A 245 10.39 10.33 -30.26
CA GLN A 245 11.06 11.12 -31.29
C GLN A 245 11.24 12.56 -30.79
N SER A 246 12.47 12.88 -30.41
CA SER A 246 12.90 14.25 -30.16
C SER A 246 13.14 14.97 -31.49
N SER A 247 12.64 16.20 -31.65
CA SER A 247 13.00 17.10 -32.75
C SER A 247 14.40 17.72 -32.61
N TYR A 248 15.07 17.52 -31.47
CA TYR A 248 16.40 18.07 -31.18
C TYR A 248 17.50 17.33 -31.95
N LYS A 249 18.19 18.04 -32.85
CA LYS A 249 19.27 17.52 -33.71
C LYS A 249 20.70 17.79 -33.21
N GLY A 250 20.86 18.48 -32.07
CA GLY A 250 22.19 18.84 -31.55
C GLY A 250 22.96 17.67 -30.92
N ASN A 251 24.18 17.93 -30.46
CA ASN A 251 25.11 16.92 -29.94
C ASN A 251 25.18 16.88 -28.40
N SER A 252 24.42 17.73 -27.70
CA SER A 252 24.35 17.73 -26.23
C SER A 252 23.41 16.65 -25.72
N LEU A 253 23.94 15.75 -24.88
CA LEU A 253 23.14 14.76 -24.16
C LEU A 253 22.14 15.42 -23.22
N VAL A 254 22.54 16.51 -22.55
CA VAL A 254 21.71 17.22 -21.57
C VAL A 254 20.52 17.86 -22.26
N ASP A 255 20.74 18.57 -23.37
CA ASP A 255 19.67 19.23 -24.13
C ASP A 255 18.71 18.22 -24.74
N TYR A 256 19.24 17.08 -25.22
CA TYR A 256 18.41 15.98 -25.70
C TYR A 256 17.52 15.40 -24.58
N LEU A 257 18.05 15.24 -23.36
CA LEU A 257 17.27 14.77 -22.22
C LEU A 257 16.18 15.78 -21.83
N VAL A 258 16.49 17.07 -21.82
CA VAL A 258 15.53 18.15 -21.58
C VAL A 258 14.43 18.15 -22.65
N SER A 259 14.78 17.99 -23.93
CA SER A 259 13.81 18.00 -25.03
C SER A 259 12.84 16.81 -24.98
N VAL A 260 13.24 15.68 -24.40
CA VAL A 260 12.37 14.52 -24.15
C VAL A 260 11.80 14.47 -22.72
N LYS A 261 11.87 15.59 -21.98
CA LYS A 261 11.35 15.73 -20.61
C LYS A 261 11.91 14.70 -19.61
N LYS A 262 13.18 14.33 -19.77
CA LYS A 262 13.93 13.46 -18.84
C LYS A 262 14.85 14.30 -17.97
N ALA A 263 15.04 13.87 -16.72
CA ALA A 263 16.03 14.44 -15.82
C ALA A 263 17.43 14.36 -16.45
N SER A 264 18.21 15.45 -16.40
CA SER A 264 19.49 15.61 -17.09
C SER A 264 20.69 15.79 -16.14
N ASP A 265 20.44 15.75 -14.83
CA ASP A 265 21.48 15.79 -13.80
C ASP A 265 22.44 14.58 -13.92
N PHE A 266 23.60 14.69 -13.27
CA PHE A 266 24.64 13.66 -13.35
C PHE A 266 24.15 12.29 -12.87
N SER A 267 23.35 12.23 -11.80
CA SER A 267 22.82 10.98 -11.24
C SER A 267 21.86 10.30 -12.21
N ALA A 268 20.96 11.06 -12.83
CA ALA A 268 20.07 10.58 -13.88
C ALA A 268 20.85 10.07 -15.10
N ARG A 269 21.85 10.82 -15.56
CA ARG A 269 22.71 10.39 -16.69
C ARG A 269 23.50 9.12 -16.39
N ALA A 270 24.01 8.96 -15.16
CA ALA A 270 24.69 7.73 -14.72
C ALA A 270 23.76 6.51 -14.75
N LYS A 271 22.48 6.69 -14.37
CA LYS A 271 21.46 5.63 -14.48
C LYS A 271 21.18 5.27 -15.94
N TYR A 272 20.99 6.26 -16.83
CA TYR A 272 20.78 5.98 -18.25
C TYR A 272 22.01 5.32 -18.90
N ALA A 273 23.22 5.75 -18.54
CA ALA A 273 24.46 5.15 -19.00
C ALA A 273 24.53 3.66 -18.64
N THR A 274 24.22 3.33 -17.38
CA THR A 274 24.18 1.94 -16.89
C THR A 274 23.13 1.13 -17.65
N GLN A 275 21.93 1.68 -17.85
CA GLN A 275 20.84 1.04 -18.61
C GLN A 275 21.21 0.79 -20.08
N ASN A 276 22.05 1.64 -20.67
CA ASN A 276 22.52 1.54 -22.05
C ASN A 276 23.89 0.82 -22.18
N GLY A 277 24.33 0.12 -21.13
CA GLY A 277 25.53 -0.71 -21.14
C GLY A 277 26.86 0.06 -21.08
N ILE A 278 26.84 1.35 -20.72
CA ILE A 278 28.04 2.16 -20.50
C ILE A 278 28.46 2.01 -19.04
N LYS A 279 29.55 1.27 -18.82
CA LYS A 279 30.12 1.04 -17.49
C LYS A 279 30.96 2.23 -17.04
N SER A 280 31.07 2.43 -15.72
CA SER A 280 31.94 3.44 -15.10
C SER A 280 31.71 4.86 -15.65
N TYR A 281 30.46 5.27 -15.74
CA TYR A 281 30.09 6.58 -16.28
C TYR A 281 30.61 7.72 -15.38
N LYS A 282 31.52 8.52 -15.94
CA LYS A 282 32.13 9.70 -15.31
C LYS A 282 31.65 11.02 -15.94
N GLY A 283 30.71 10.95 -16.89
CA GLY A 283 30.16 12.11 -17.57
C GLY A 283 31.08 12.76 -18.60
N THR A 284 32.12 12.05 -19.07
CA THR A 284 33.06 12.58 -20.08
C THR A 284 32.34 12.88 -21.39
N ALA A 285 32.91 13.77 -22.22
CA ALA A 285 32.35 14.10 -23.53
C ALA A 285 32.08 12.84 -24.39
N ALA A 286 33.05 11.93 -24.45
CA ALA A 286 32.93 10.66 -25.17
C ALA A 286 31.79 9.77 -24.63
N GLN A 287 31.65 9.66 -23.31
CA GLN A 287 30.56 8.89 -22.69
C GLN A 287 29.18 9.53 -22.92
N ASN A 288 29.11 10.87 -22.94
CA ASN A 288 27.88 11.60 -23.24
C ASN A 288 27.44 11.41 -24.69
N THR A 289 28.39 11.50 -25.64
CA THR A 289 28.12 11.23 -27.05
C THR A 289 27.72 9.79 -27.30
N GLN A 290 28.37 8.82 -26.64
CA GLN A 290 28.03 7.40 -26.73
C GLN A 290 26.62 7.13 -26.19
N LEU A 291 26.27 7.71 -25.04
CA LEU A 291 24.94 7.57 -24.46
C LEU A 291 23.87 8.20 -25.35
N LEU A 292 24.14 9.39 -25.89
CA LEU A 292 23.22 10.08 -26.81
C LEU A 292 22.92 9.24 -28.06
N LYS A 293 23.94 8.63 -28.69
CA LYS A 293 23.77 7.74 -29.84
C LYS A 293 22.87 6.54 -29.50
N LYS A 294 23.18 5.85 -28.39
CA LYS A 294 22.39 4.71 -27.92
C LYS A 294 20.93 5.09 -27.60
N MET A 295 20.71 6.24 -26.97
CA MET A 295 19.35 6.72 -26.65
C MET A 295 18.54 7.14 -27.88
N ARG A 296 19.22 7.56 -28.96
CA ARG A 296 18.61 7.85 -30.27
C ARG A 296 18.43 6.61 -31.15
N GLY A 297 18.96 5.45 -30.75
CA GLY A 297 18.88 4.20 -31.52
C GLY A 297 19.96 4.04 -32.60
N PHE A 298 21.08 4.76 -32.48
CA PHE A 298 22.29 4.58 -33.29
C PHE A 298 23.34 3.71 -32.57
#